data_AF-A0A9D8GLP0-F1
#
_entry.id   AF-A0A9D8GLP0-F1
#
_cell.length_a   1.000
_cell.length_b   1.000
_cell.length_c   1.000
_cell.angle_alpha   90.00
_cell.angle_beta   90.00
_cell.angle_gamma   90.00
#
_symmetry.space_group_name_H-M   'P 1'
#
loop_
_entity.id
_entity.type
_entity.pdbx_description
1 polymer ?
#
loop_
_entity_poly.entity_id
_entity_poly.type
_entity_poly.pdbx_seq_one_letter_code
_entity_poly.pdbx_strand_id
1 'polypeptide(L)'
;MRAWAMAGLCWLVSGSALADARLPEWAKTLDRLVATIESPAAGEDALAEARRELVAVRAEALALRRGEDARAGSMRRLLDLIGPPPDEKAPPELPDVAARRAAFEAQLRDIEATARQAGVIATVAEFMVGRADQLRRRRLYHDLTHPSASLYAEADWNRANAAIARSIAARAETPFEGRASDARVIGLLALVAALWFGARFLPEPEGGGIERRRYRLRLLTAVRVGLRHGGVAAIGLWVGAEIACRLLMPAA
;
A
#
# COMPACT_ATOMS: atom_id res chain seq x y z
N MET A 1 -24.41 27.61 -52.65
CA MET A 1 -25.45 27.64 -51.59
C MET A 1 -25.32 26.39 -50.75
N ARG A 2 -25.27 26.57 -49.42
CA ARG A 2 -25.37 25.57 -48.34
C ARG A 2 -24.14 24.70 -48.02
N ALA A 3 -23.12 25.39 -47.50
CA ALA A 3 -22.33 24.91 -46.37
C ALA A 3 -23.13 25.11 -45.06
N TRP A 4 -22.72 24.44 -43.97
CA TRP A 4 -23.23 24.48 -42.58
C TRP A 4 -24.29 23.44 -42.19
N ALA A 5 -23.85 22.25 -41.72
CA ALA A 5 -24.58 21.40 -40.74
C ALA A 5 -23.77 20.17 -40.25
N MET A 6 -22.43 20.22 -40.15
CA MET A 6 -21.59 19.06 -39.76
C MET A 6 -20.50 19.46 -38.75
N ALA A 7 -20.89 20.06 -37.62
CA ALA A 7 -19.94 20.47 -36.58
C ALA A 7 -20.42 20.17 -35.14
N GLY A 8 -21.35 19.23 -34.94
CA GLY A 8 -22.03 19.08 -33.65
C GLY A 8 -21.94 17.73 -32.94
N LEU A 9 -21.26 16.70 -33.47
CA LEU A 9 -21.45 15.33 -32.93
C LEU A 9 -20.17 14.48 -32.79
N CYS A 10 -19.03 15.07 -32.43
CA CYS A 10 -17.78 14.33 -32.21
C CYS A 10 -17.37 14.16 -30.73
N TRP A 11 -18.22 14.55 -29.77
CA TRP A 11 -17.87 14.53 -28.33
C TRP A 11 -18.42 13.35 -27.51
N LEU A 12 -19.10 12.37 -28.13
CA LEU A 12 -19.79 11.30 -27.38
C LEU A 12 -19.16 9.89 -27.45
N VAL A 13 -18.04 9.71 -28.15
CA VAL A 13 -17.39 8.39 -28.29
C VAL A 13 -16.15 8.19 -27.39
N SER A 14 -15.62 9.25 -26.77
CA SER A 14 -14.38 9.14 -25.97
C SER A 14 -14.56 8.61 -24.55
N GLY A 15 -15.79 8.30 -24.12
CA GLY A 15 -16.11 7.91 -22.74
C GLY A 15 -16.05 6.41 -22.42
N SER A 16 -15.88 5.52 -23.40
CA SER A 16 -15.76 4.06 -23.17
C SER A 16 -14.31 3.57 -23.17
N ALA A 17 -13.45 4.12 -24.04
CA ALA A 17 -12.06 3.69 -24.15
C ALA A 17 -11.19 3.97 -22.91
N LEU A 18 -11.53 5.00 -22.11
CA LEU A 18 -10.80 5.33 -20.88
C LEU A 18 -11.26 4.52 -19.65
N ALA A 19 -12.50 4.03 -19.65
CA ALA A 19 -12.99 3.14 -18.59
C ALA A 19 -12.38 1.73 -18.72
N ASP A 20 -11.96 1.35 -19.93
CA ASP A 20 -11.47 0.01 -20.27
C ASP A 20 -10.05 -0.31 -19.77
N ALA A 21 -9.17 0.69 -19.62
CA ALA A 21 -7.77 0.45 -19.23
C ALA A 21 -7.59 0.12 -17.74
N ARG A 22 -8.49 0.62 -16.87
CA ARG A 22 -8.36 0.48 -15.41
C ARG A 22 -8.78 -0.89 -14.90
N LEU A 23 -9.82 -1.49 -15.49
CA LEU A 23 -10.31 -2.82 -15.10
C LEU A 23 -9.21 -3.91 -15.18
N PRO A 24 -8.45 -4.06 -16.27
CA PRO A 24 -7.37 -5.04 -16.33
C PRO A 24 -6.19 -4.68 -15.41
N GLU A 25 -5.94 -3.40 -15.14
CA GLU A 25 -4.92 -2.96 -14.19
C GLU A 25 -5.29 -3.33 -12.74
N TRP A 26 -6.53 -3.08 -12.34
CA TRP A 26 -7.06 -3.49 -11.04
C TRP A 26 -7.09 -5.02 -10.90
N ALA A 27 -7.43 -5.76 -11.96
CA ALA A 27 -7.37 -7.22 -11.95
C ALA A 27 -5.95 -7.72 -11.67
N LYS A 28 -4.94 -7.22 -12.40
CA LYS A 28 -3.52 -7.54 -12.15
C LYS A 28 -3.07 -7.16 -10.74
N THR A 29 -3.53 -6.01 -10.25
CA THR A 29 -3.25 -5.56 -8.88
C THR A 29 -3.87 -6.51 -7.86
N LEU A 30 -5.12 -6.92 -8.04
CA LEU A 30 -5.77 -7.90 -7.19
C LEU A 30 -5.02 -9.24 -7.18
N ASP A 31 -4.62 -9.76 -8.33
CA ASP A 31 -3.88 -11.03 -8.42
C ASP A 31 -2.57 -10.97 -7.62
N ARG A 32 -1.81 -9.88 -7.77
CA ARG A 32 -0.59 -9.62 -6.99
C ARG A 32 -0.86 -9.55 -5.48
N LEU A 33 -1.92 -8.85 -5.08
CA LEU A 33 -2.27 -8.67 -3.67
C LEU A 33 -2.78 -9.98 -3.05
N VAL A 34 -3.54 -10.78 -3.80
CA VAL A 34 -3.97 -12.12 -3.40
C VAL A 34 -2.75 -13.02 -3.17
N ALA A 35 -1.81 -13.05 -4.11
CA ALA A 35 -0.57 -13.82 -3.96
C ALA A 35 0.24 -13.38 -2.73
N THR A 36 0.24 -12.07 -2.42
CA THR A 36 0.88 -11.53 -1.21
C THR A 36 0.17 -11.99 0.06
N ILE A 37 -1.16 -11.94 0.10
CA ILE A 37 -1.95 -12.29 1.29
C ILE A 37 -1.92 -13.80 1.58
N GLU A 38 -1.98 -14.64 0.54
CA GLU A 38 -1.95 -16.09 0.72
C GLU A 38 -0.51 -16.63 0.90
N SER A 39 0.51 -15.79 0.75
CA SER A 39 1.89 -16.18 1.04
C SER A 39 2.11 -16.39 2.55
N PRO A 40 2.55 -17.58 2.99
CA PRO A 40 2.87 -17.81 4.40
C PRO A 40 4.05 -16.95 4.88
N ALA A 41 4.90 -16.48 3.95
CA ALA A 41 6.06 -15.65 4.23
C ALA A 41 5.75 -14.15 4.31
N ALA A 42 4.53 -13.70 3.97
CA ALA A 42 4.18 -12.29 4.06
C ALA A 42 4.30 -11.80 5.51
N GLY A 43 5.02 -10.71 5.78
CA GLY A 43 5.09 -10.11 7.12
C GLY A 43 3.85 -9.28 7.46
N GLU A 44 3.78 -8.75 8.69
CA GLU A 44 2.70 -7.83 9.10
C GLU A 44 2.67 -6.56 8.24
N ASP A 45 3.83 -6.01 7.89
CA ASP A 45 3.93 -4.81 7.04
C ASP A 45 3.38 -5.08 5.63
N ALA A 46 3.68 -6.25 5.06
CA ALA A 46 3.17 -6.65 3.75
C ALA A 46 1.64 -6.83 3.77
N LEU A 47 1.09 -7.42 4.82
CA LEU A 47 -0.37 -7.54 4.98
C LEU A 47 -1.05 -6.18 5.20
N ALA A 48 -0.40 -5.26 5.94
CA ALA A 48 -0.91 -3.92 6.16
C ALA A 48 -0.91 -3.08 4.87
N GLU A 49 0.16 -3.16 4.07
CA GLU A 49 0.21 -2.52 2.76
C GLU A 49 -0.81 -3.12 1.79
N ALA A 50 -0.87 -4.45 1.69
CA ALA A 50 -1.84 -5.10 0.82
C ALA A 50 -3.27 -4.70 1.17
N ARG A 51 -3.59 -4.58 2.45
CA ARG A 51 -4.89 -4.07 2.92
C ARG A 51 -5.16 -2.63 2.48
N ARG A 52 -4.17 -1.73 2.57
CA ARG A 52 -4.32 -0.34 2.12
C ARG A 52 -4.62 -0.28 0.62
N GLU A 53 -3.83 -0.99 -0.18
CA GLU A 53 -4.03 -1.06 -1.63
C GLU A 53 -5.41 -1.63 -1.99
N LEU A 54 -5.85 -2.72 -1.33
CA LEU A 54 -7.17 -3.29 -1.54
C LEU A 54 -8.31 -2.32 -1.22
N VAL A 55 -8.18 -1.54 -0.15
CA VAL A 55 -9.18 -0.51 0.21
C VAL A 55 -9.24 0.59 -0.85
N ALA A 56 -8.09 1.00 -1.40
CA ALA A 56 -8.03 1.98 -2.48
C ALA A 56 -8.71 1.44 -3.76
N VAL A 57 -8.32 0.24 -4.22
CA VAL A 57 -8.93 -0.42 -5.39
C VAL A 57 -10.44 -0.56 -5.23
N ARG A 58 -10.91 -0.99 -4.04
CA ARG A 58 -12.34 -1.09 -3.76
C ARG A 58 -13.05 0.26 -3.89
N ALA A 59 -12.48 1.32 -3.31
CA ALA A 59 -13.07 2.65 -3.35
C ALA A 59 -13.18 3.18 -4.79
N GLU A 60 -12.14 3.00 -5.60
CA GLU A 60 -12.13 3.40 -7.00
C GLU A 60 -13.10 2.59 -7.85
N ALA A 61 -13.16 1.26 -7.66
CA ALA A 61 -14.11 0.40 -8.36
C ALA A 61 -15.57 0.74 -8.03
N LEU A 62 -15.88 1.06 -6.76
CA LEU A 62 -17.21 1.54 -6.36
C LEU A 62 -17.53 2.93 -6.93
N ALA A 63 -16.53 3.80 -7.10
CA ALA A 63 -16.74 5.08 -7.76
C ALA A 63 -17.05 4.90 -9.25
N LEU A 64 -16.30 4.03 -9.95
CA LEU A 64 -16.56 3.70 -11.35
C LEU A 64 -17.95 3.10 -11.54
N ARG A 65 -18.31 2.09 -10.72
CA ARG A 65 -19.64 1.47 -10.78
C ARG A 65 -20.76 2.49 -10.63
N ARG A 66 -20.68 3.38 -9.64
CA ARG A 66 -21.69 4.44 -9.44
C ARG A 66 -21.78 5.40 -10.63
N GLY A 67 -20.65 5.74 -11.23
CA GLY A 67 -20.59 6.55 -12.45
C GLY A 67 -21.30 5.86 -13.63
N GLU A 68 -21.00 4.60 -13.86
CA GLU A 68 -21.62 3.82 -14.95
C GLU A 68 -23.10 3.52 -14.68
N ASP A 69 -23.51 3.27 -13.43
CA ASP A 69 -24.92 3.12 -13.06
C ASP A 69 -25.72 4.40 -13.37
N ALA A 70 -25.14 5.58 -13.10
CA ALA A 70 -25.76 6.87 -13.44
C ALA A 70 -25.84 7.08 -14.96
N ARG A 71 -24.80 6.70 -15.72
CA ARG A 71 -24.78 6.75 -17.19
C ARG A 71 -25.82 5.81 -17.79
N ALA A 72 -25.92 4.58 -17.27
CA ALA A 72 -26.94 3.61 -17.69
C ALA A 72 -28.34 4.16 -17.46
N GLY A 73 -28.60 4.80 -16.31
CA GLY A 73 -29.88 5.46 -16.03
C GLY A 73 -30.22 6.56 -17.05
N SER A 74 -29.24 7.35 -17.49
CA SER A 74 -29.44 8.34 -18.55
C SER A 74 -29.71 7.70 -19.91
N MET A 75 -29.00 6.63 -20.25
CA MET A 75 -29.20 5.91 -21.52
C MET A 75 -30.56 5.22 -21.59
N ARG A 76 -31.03 4.62 -20.49
CA ARG A 76 -32.38 4.03 -20.41
C ARG A 76 -33.46 5.09 -20.64
N ARG A 77 -33.34 6.27 -20.02
CA ARG A 77 -34.26 7.39 -20.29
C ARG A 77 -34.28 7.81 -21.76
N LEU A 78 -33.14 7.78 -22.45
CA LEU A 78 -33.09 8.07 -23.90
C LEU A 78 -33.80 6.99 -24.71
N LEU A 79 -33.64 5.72 -24.37
CA LEU A 79 -34.36 4.61 -24.99
C LEU A 79 -35.88 4.71 -24.72
N ASP A 80 -36.28 5.08 -23.51
CA ASP A 80 -37.68 5.26 -23.14
C ASP A 80 -38.36 6.38 -23.96
N LEU A 81 -37.61 7.44 -24.31
CA LEU A 81 -38.11 8.52 -25.18
C LEU A 81 -38.35 8.05 -26.62
N ILE A 82 -37.58 7.07 -27.12
CA ILE A 82 -37.82 6.45 -28.43
C ILE A 82 -39.03 5.50 -28.35
N GLY A 83 -39.39 5.04 -27.15
CA GLY A 83 -40.46 4.07 -26.91
C GLY A 83 -40.00 2.64 -27.22
N PRO A 84 -40.79 1.60 -26.95
CA PRO A 84 -40.45 0.22 -27.30
C PRO A 84 -40.46 -0.02 -28.82
N PRO A 85 -39.81 -1.08 -29.33
CA PRO A 85 -39.97 -1.48 -30.72
C PRO A 85 -41.46 -1.79 -31.04
N PRO A 86 -41.93 -1.48 -32.26
CA PRO A 86 -43.31 -1.78 -32.65
C PRO A 86 -43.57 -3.29 -32.68
N ASP A 87 -44.81 -3.69 -32.41
CA ASP A 87 -45.27 -5.08 -32.54
C ASP A 87 -45.13 -5.58 -33.99
N GLU A 88 -45.02 -6.91 -34.18
CA GLU A 88 -44.91 -7.53 -35.52
C GLU A 88 -46.07 -7.19 -36.47
N LYS A 89 -47.22 -6.76 -35.93
CA LYS A 89 -48.42 -6.39 -36.69
C LYS A 89 -48.52 -4.88 -36.97
N ALA A 90 -47.65 -4.07 -36.38
CA ALA A 90 -47.64 -2.63 -36.56
C ALA A 90 -46.80 -2.25 -37.79
N PRO A 91 -47.01 -1.04 -38.36
CA PRO A 91 -46.17 -0.54 -39.44
C PRO A 91 -44.69 -0.54 -39.02
N PRO A 92 -43.76 -0.88 -39.94
CA PRO A 92 -42.35 -0.91 -39.63
C PRO A 92 -41.85 0.47 -39.17
N GLU A 93 -41.01 0.47 -38.13
CA GLU A 93 -40.33 1.68 -37.65
C GLU A 93 -39.47 2.27 -38.76
N LEU A 94 -39.31 3.61 -38.78
CA LEU A 94 -38.39 4.26 -39.70
C LEU A 94 -36.96 3.70 -39.50
N PRO A 95 -36.22 3.38 -40.58
CA PRO A 95 -34.93 2.70 -40.47
C PRO A 95 -33.92 3.48 -39.61
N ASP A 96 -33.96 4.81 -39.66
CA ASP A 96 -33.11 5.68 -38.85
C ASP A 96 -33.38 5.57 -37.34
N VAL A 97 -34.64 5.36 -36.95
CA VAL A 97 -35.03 5.23 -35.54
C VAL A 97 -34.62 3.87 -35.01
N ALA A 98 -34.86 2.81 -35.79
CA ALA A 98 -34.40 1.45 -35.46
C ALA A 98 -32.87 1.39 -35.31
N ALA A 99 -32.12 2.06 -36.20
CA ALA A 99 -30.66 2.13 -36.11
C ALA A 99 -30.19 2.87 -34.84
N ARG A 100 -30.83 3.99 -34.48
CA ARG A 100 -30.51 4.74 -33.26
C ARG A 100 -30.80 3.93 -32.00
N ARG A 101 -31.95 3.25 -31.96
CA ARG A 101 -32.33 2.32 -30.88
C ARG A 101 -31.26 1.25 -30.69
N ALA A 102 -30.91 0.54 -31.76
CA ALA A 102 -29.89 -0.51 -31.71
C ALA A 102 -28.54 0.00 -31.20
N ALA A 103 -28.13 1.21 -31.62
CA ALA A 103 -26.90 1.84 -31.16
C ALA A 103 -26.93 2.18 -29.65
N PHE A 104 -28.04 2.73 -29.15
CA PHE A 104 -28.21 3.04 -27.73
C PHE A 104 -28.31 1.80 -26.86
N GLU A 105 -28.99 0.74 -27.33
CA GLU A 105 -29.01 -0.55 -26.64
C GLU A 105 -27.63 -1.18 -26.55
N ALA A 106 -26.82 -1.09 -27.61
CA ALA A 106 -25.43 -1.56 -27.59
C ALA A 106 -24.60 -0.81 -26.55
N GLN A 107 -24.67 0.53 -26.55
CA GLN A 107 -23.98 1.35 -25.56
C GLN A 107 -24.45 1.07 -24.12
N LEU A 108 -25.75 0.84 -23.91
CA LEU A 108 -26.28 0.48 -22.60
C LEU A 108 -25.69 -0.85 -22.11
N ARG A 109 -25.64 -1.87 -22.98
CA ARG A 109 -25.06 -3.18 -22.63
C ARG A 109 -23.59 -3.05 -22.22
N ASP A 110 -22.81 -2.22 -22.93
CA ASP A 110 -21.41 -1.98 -22.61
C ASP A 110 -21.24 -1.29 -21.24
N ILE A 111 -22.00 -0.23 -20.99
CA ILE A 111 -22.02 0.49 -19.69
C ILE A 111 -22.37 -0.47 -18.55
N GLU A 112 -23.40 -1.29 -18.73
CA GLU A 112 -23.83 -2.28 -17.73
C GLU A 112 -22.80 -3.40 -17.53
N ALA A 113 -22.07 -3.80 -18.58
CA ALA A 113 -20.97 -4.76 -18.46
C ALA A 113 -19.83 -4.18 -17.61
N THR A 114 -19.41 -2.94 -17.88
CA THR A 114 -18.38 -2.24 -17.10
C THR A 114 -18.81 -2.07 -15.63
N ALA A 115 -20.06 -1.65 -15.38
CA ALA A 115 -20.58 -1.50 -14.02
C ALA A 115 -20.55 -2.83 -13.24
N ARG A 116 -20.92 -3.94 -13.90
CA ARG A 116 -20.87 -5.29 -13.30
C ARG A 116 -19.44 -5.72 -13.00
N GLN A 117 -18.51 -5.54 -13.94
CA GLN A 117 -17.10 -5.89 -13.74
C GLN A 117 -16.47 -5.10 -12.58
N ALA A 118 -16.73 -3.80 -12.50
CA ALA A 118 -16.31 -2.96 -11.37
C ALA A 118 -16.92 -3.44 -10.05
N GLY A 119 -18.19 -3.89 -10.06
CA GLY A 119 -18.84 -4.51 -8.91
C GLY A 119 -18.16 -5.79 -8.43
N VAL A 120 -17.72 -6.65 -9.36
CA VAL A 120 -16.96 -7.87 -9.04
C VAL A 120 -15.62 -7.50 -8.40
N ILE A 121 -14.86 -6.58 -9.00
CA ILE A 121 -13.56 -6.11 -8.46
C ILE A 121 -13.71 -5.58 -7.03
N ALA A 122 -14.71 -4.72 -6.80
CA ALA A 122 -14.98 -4.17 -5.46
C ALA A 122 -15.30 -5.27 -4.43
N THR A 123 -16.10 -6.27 -4.84
CA THR A 123 -16.49 -7.39 -3.97
C THR A 123 -15.30 -8.27 -3.61
N VAL A 124 -14.46 -8.61 -4.59
CA VAL A 124 -13.23 -9.38 -4.37
C VAL A 124 -12.26 -8.61 -3.47
N ALA A 125 -12.07 -7.31 -3.72
CA ALA A 125 -11.23 -6.47 -2.90
C ALA A 125 -11.69 -6.44 -1.43
N GLU A 126 -13.00 -6.32 -1.20
CA GLU A 126 -13.58 -6.36 0.14
C GLU A 126 -13.39 -7.69 0.86
N PHE A 127 -13.63 -8.80 0.16
CA PHE A 127 -13.36 -10.13 0.69
C PHE A 127 -11.89 -10.28 1.12
N MET A 128 -10.95 -9.82 0.29
CA MET A 128 -9.52 -9.92 0.59
C MET A 128 -9.07 -9.01 1.72
N VAL A 129 -9.71 -7.86 1.94
CA VAL A 129 -9.48 -7.04 3.16
C VAL A 129 -9.83 -7.85 4.41
N GLY A 130 -10.98 -8.52 4.41
CA GLY A 130 -11.39 -9.38 5.53
C GLY A 130 -10.41 -10.53 5.77
N ARG A 131 -9.91 -11.14 4.70
CA ARG A 131 -8.90 -12.20 4.74
C ARG A 131 -7.57 -11.72 5.34
N ALA A 132 -7.06 -10.58 4.88
CA ALA A 132 -5.85 -9.96 5.42
C ALA A 132 -6.00 -9.67 6.92
N ASP A 133 -7.12 -9.07 7.34
CA ASP A 133 -7.40 -8.76 8.74
C ASP A 133 -7.50 -10.03 9.62
N GLN A 134 -8.05 -11.12 9.08
CA GLN A 134 -8.10 -12.41 9.77
C GLN A 134 -6.69 -12.99 9.99
N LEU A 135 -5.83 -12.95 8.97
CA LEU A 135 -4.45 -13.45 9.07
C LEU A 135 -3.63 -12.67 10.09
N ARG A 136 -3.73 -11.34 10.07
CA ARG A 136 -3.06 -10.46 11.05
C ARG A 136 -3.50 -10.78 12.48
N ARG A 137 -4.81 -10.93 12.71
CA ARG A 137 -5.31 -11.34 14.03
C ARG A 137 -4.75 -12.69 14.45
N ARG A 138 -4.78 -13.70 13.56
CA ARG A 138 -4.26 -15.04 13.86
C ARG A 138 -2.78 -15.01 14.25
N ARG A 139 -1.97 -14.20 13.57
CA ARG A 139 -0.54 -14.04 13.88
C ARG A 139 -0.33 -13.34 15.21
N LEU A 140 -1.05 -12.25 15.46
CA LEU A 140 -1.02 -11.57 16.75
C LEU A 140 -1.39 -12.54 17.89
N TYR A 141 -2.44 -13.35 17.73
CA TYR A 141 -2.80 -14.37 18.72
C TYR A 141 -1.69 -15.41 18.89
N HIS A 142 -1.10 -15.88 17.80
CA HIS A 142 0.02 -16.80 17.86
C HIS A 142 1.21 -16.19 18.63
N ASP A 143 1.61 -14.97 18.30
CA ASP A 143 2.75 -14.28 18.94
C ASP A 143 2.52 -13.97 20.41
N LEU A 144 1.27 -13.70 20.82
CA LEU A 144 0.89 -13.49 22.22
C LEU A 144 0.82 -14.79 23.03
N THR A 145 0.39 -15.89 22.41
CA THR A 145 0.20 -17.18 23.10
C THR A 145 1.42 -18.09 23.06
N HIS A 146 2.28 -17.90 22.07
CA HIS A 146 3.54 -18.59 21.90
C HIS A 146 4.63 -17.54 22.13
N PRO A 147 5.15 -17.40 23.36
CA PRO A 147 6.16 -16.40 23.65
C PRO A 147 7.29 -16.53 22.63
N SER A 148 7.40 -15.56 21.72
CA SER A 148 8.52 -15.48 20.79
C SER A 148 9.79 -15.57 21.63
N ALA A 149 10.63 -16.56 21.32
CA ALA A 149 11.65 -17.15 22.19
C ALA A 149 12.54 -16.16 22.95
N SER A 150 12.03 -15.53 24.01
CA SER A 150 12.71 -14.53 24.84
C SER A 150 13.23 -13.29 24.08
N LEU A 151 13.31 -12.14 24.76
CA LEU A 151 14.05 -10.95 24.25
C LEU A 151 15.55 -11.22 23.98
N TYR A 152 16.01 -12.46 24.14
CA TYR A 152 17.38 -12.94 23.98
C TYR A 152 17.54 -13.90 22.80
N ALA A 153 16.50 -14.18 22.00
CA ALA A 153 16.70 -14.94 20.77
C ALA A 153 17.56 -14.16 19.77
N GLU A 154 18.68 -14.76 19.40
CA GLU A 154 19.64 -14.20 18.42
C GLU A 154 18.97 -13.85 17.09
N ALA A 155 18.00 -14.66 16.65
CA ALA A 155 17.25 -14.44 15.41
C ALA A 155 16.45 -13.12 15.42
N ASP A 156 15.91 -12.71 16.58
CA ASP A 156 15.15 -11.46 16.70
C ASP A 156 16.07 -10.24 16.63
N TRP A 157 17.24 -10.32 17.26
CA TRP A 157 18.29 -9.30 17.13
C TRP A 157 18.79 -9.17 15.69
N ASN A 158 18.99 -10.28 14.98
CA ASN A 158 19.39 -10.27 13.58
C ASN A 158 18.32 -9.61 12.69
N ARG A 159 17.02 -9.90 12.93
CA ARG A 159 15.92 -9.23 12.24
C ARG A 159 15.86 -7.73 12.53
N ALA A 160 15.99 -7.34 13.80
CA ALA A 160 15.99 -5.94 14.21
C ALA A 160 17.18 -5.19 13.57
N ASN A 161 18.38 -5.77 13.60
CA ASN A 161 19.58 -5.19 12.97
C ASN A 161 19.41 -5.04 11.46
N ALA A 162 18.85 -6.03 10.77
CA ALA A 162 18.56 -5.94 9.34
C ALA A 162 17.53 -4.86 9.01
N ALA A 163 16.51 -4.66 9.84
CA ALA A 163 15.54 -3.58 9.68
C ALA A 163 16.18 -2.19 9.88
N ILE A 164 17.01 -2.03 10.92
CA ILE A 164 17.78 -0.81 11.16
C ILE A 164 18.69 -0.52 9.97
N ALA A 165 19.45 -1.51 9.48
CA ALA A 165 20.34 -1.35 8.33
C ALA A 165 19.60 -0.91 7.07
N ARG A 166 18.44 -1.52 6.76
CA ARG A 166 17.59 -1.08 5.65
C ARG A 166 17.09 0.35 5.81
N SER A 167 16.72 0.76 7.02
CA SER A 167 16.27 2.14 7.27
C SER A 167 17.38 3.19 7.08
N ILE A 168 18.62 2.83 7.41
CA ILE A 168 19.80 3.68 7.17
C ILE A 168 20.10 3.73 5.67
N ALA A 169 20.10 2.59 4.98
CA ALA A 169 20.37 2.52 3.54
C ALA A 169 19.34 3.31 2.71
N ALA A 170 18.05 3.14 2.98
CA ALA A 170 16.98 3.89 2.32
C ALA A 170 17.12 5.42 2.51
N ARG A 171 17.75 5.85 3.61
CA ARG A 171 17.99 7.26 3.90
C ARG A 171 19.29 7.80 3.31
N ALA A 172 20.24 6.93 2.99
CA ALA A 172 21.47 7.29 2.28
C ALA A 172 21.21 7.60 0.79
N GLU A 173 20.16 7.04 0.21
CA GLU A 173 19.76 7.27 -1.19
C GLU A 173 19.03 8.61 -1.40
N THR A 174 18.49 9.22 -0.34
CA THR A 174 17.88 10.56 -0.42
C THR A 174 18.95 11.64 -0.26
N PRO A 175 19.14 12.56 -1.22
CA PRO A 175 20.07 13.68 -1.09
C PRO A 175 19.74 14.49 0.17
N PHE A 176 20.77 14.81 0.96
CA PHE A 176 20.64 15.58 2.19
C PHE A 176 20.26 17.04 1.87
N GLU A 177 18.96 17.31 1.70
CA GLU A 177 18.44 18.68 1.56
C GLU A 177 18.40 19.37 2.94
N GLY A 178 19.51 20.04 3.31
CA GLY A 178 19.50 21.30 4.05
C GLY A 178 19.10 21.33 5.54
N ARG A 179 20.10 21.17 6.43
CA ARG A 179 20.47 22.04 7.58
C ARG A 179 19.60 22.13 8.86
N ALA A 180 18.41 21.53 8.97
CA ALA A 180 17.63 21.53 10.23
C ALA A 180 17.47 20.15 10.91
N SER A 181 17.70 19.06 10.17
CA SER A 181 17.57 17.67 10.65
C SER A 181 18.84 17.13 11.33
N ASP A 182 19.99 17.78 11.15
CA ASP A 182 21.30 17.32 11.65
C ASP A 182 21.38 17.28 13.18
N ALA A 183 20.82 18.28 13.86
CA ALA A 183 20.88 18.34 15.32
C ALA A 183 20.09 17.20 15.99
N ARG A 184 19.03 16.69 15.35
CA ARG A 184 18.21 15.60 15.90
C ARG A 184 18.87 14.25 15.72
N VAL A 185 19.50 14.00 14.57
CA VAL A 185 20.22 12.75 14.31
C VAL A 185 21.49 12.68 15.17
N ILE A 186 22.26 13.78 15.21
CA ILE A 186 23.44 13.89 16.09
C ILE A 186 23.02 13.79 17.57
N GLY A 187 21.92 14.45 17.96
CA GLY A 187 21.37 14.36 19.31
C GLY A 187 20.93 12.95 19.70
N LEU A 188 20.29 12.20 18.78
CA LEU A 188 19.90 10.82 19.00
C LEU A 188 21.12 9.90 19.13
N LEU A 189 22.11 10.05 18.25
CA LEU A 189 23.36 9.29 18.32
C LEU A 189 24.15 9.61 19.60
N ALA A 190 24.21 10.88 20.01
CA ALA A 190 24.82 11.30 21.25
C ALA A 190 24.06 10.76 22.48
N LEU A 191 22.72 10.70 22.44
CA LEU A 191 21.91 10.09 23.50
C LEU A 191 22.16 8.58 23.60
N VAL A 192 22.23 7.88 22.46
CA VAL A 192 22.56 6.44 22.41
C VAL A 192 23.97 6.20 22.96
N ALA A 193 24.94 7.05 22.58
CA ALA A 193 26.29 7.00 23.12
C ALA A 193 26.34 7.33 24.62
N ALA A 194 25.55 8.30 25.10
CA ALA A 194 25.46 8.68 26.51
C ALA A 194 24.77 7.60 27.35
N LEU A 195 23.75 6.92 26.81
CA LEU A 195 23.14 5.74 27.45
C LEU A 195 24.13 4.56 27.46
N TRP A 196 24.91 4.38 26.38
CA TRP A 196 25.97 3.37 26.32
C TRP A 196 27.09 3.62 27.34
N PHE A 197 27.56 4.87 27.47
CA PHE A 197 28.59 5.25 28.43
C PHE A 197 28.02 5.30 29.86
N GLY A 198 26.88 5.94 30.07
CA GLY A 198 26.23 6.06 31.38
C GLY A 198 25.87 4.72 32.00
N ALA A 199 25.42 3.73 31.20
CA ALA A 199 25.17 2.38 31.68
C ALA A 199 26.44 1.67 32.19
N ARG A 200 27.62 2.07 31.71
CA ARG A 200 28.92 1.56 32.16
C ARG A 200 29.38 2.15 33.51
N PHE A 201 28.89 3.33 33.86
CA PHE A 201 29.27 4.08 35.07
C PHE A 201 28.18 4.14 36.15
N LEU A 202 27.04 3.47 35.97
CA LEU A 202 26.02 3.39 37.02
C LEU A 202 26.63 2.76 38.29
N PRO A 203 26.71 3.51 39.40
CA PRO A 203 27.26 3.00 40.65
C PRO A 203 26.42 1.80 41.11
N GLU A 204 27.07 0.85 41.78
CA GLU A 204 26.36 -0.28 42.37
C GLU A 204 25.33 0.27 43.38
N PRO A 205 24.03 -0.04 43.24
CA PRO A 205 23.09 0.32 44.28
C PRO A 205 23.43 -0.50 45.53
N GLU A 206 23.90 0.18 46.58
CA GLU A 206 24.07 -0.38 47.92
C GLU A 206 22.68 -0.70 48.48
N GLY A 207 22.14 -1.88 48.17
CA GLY A 207 20.80 -2.28 48.59
C GLY A 207 20.33 -3.57 47.91
N GLY A 208 20.59 -4.69 48.56
CA GLY A 208 20.43 -6.04 48.02
C GLY A 208 18.97 -6.48 47.79
N GLY A 209 18.73 -7.00 46.58
CA GLY A 209 17.65 -7.93 46.27
C GLY A 209 18.11 -8.85 45.15
N ILE A 210 18.06 -10.17 45.35
CA ILE A 210 18.56 -11.21 44.42
C ILE A 210 17.93 -11.08 43.02
N GLU A 211 16.71 -10.55 42.93
CA GLU A 211 16.02 -10.26 41.65
C GLU A 211 16.66 -9.13 40.84
N ARG A 212 17.14 -8.06 41.49
CA ARG A 212 17.77 -6.92 40.78
C ARG A 212 19.12 -7.30 40.18
N ARG A 213 19.86 -8.20 40.84
CA ARG A 213 21.15 -8.72 40.33
C ARG A 213 20.95 -9.59 39.08
N ARG A 214 19.89 -10.41 39.05
CA ARG A 214 19.51 -11.21 37.87
C ARG A 214 19.02 -10.32 36.72
N TYR A 215 18.25 -9.27 37.02
CA TYR A 215 17.81 -8.31 36.01
C TYR A 215 18.99 -7.56 35.36
N ARG A 216 19.96 -7.09 36.15
CA ARG A 216 21.16 -6.39 35.65
C ARG A 216 22.08 -7.31 34.83
N LEU A 217 22.31 -8.53 35.29
CA LEU A 217 23.12 -9.50 34.52
C LEU A 217 22.46 -9.84 33.17
N ARG A 218 21.13 -9.97 33.14
CA ARG A 218 20.34 -10.17 31.93
C ARG A 218 20.39 -8.95 31.00
N LEU A 219 20.24 -7.74 31.53
CA LEU A 219 20.36 -6.50 30.75
C LEU A 219 21.77 -6.37 30.12
N LEU A 220 22.82 -6.62 30.90
CA LEU A 220 24.20 -6.57 30.42
C LEU A 220 24.52 -7.65 29.38
N THR A 221 23.93 -8.85 29.51
CA THR A 221 24.09 -9.90 28.48
C THR A 221 23.33 -9.57 27.21
N ALA A 222 22.09 -9.05 27.28
CA ALA A 222 21.36 -8.57 26.10
C ALA A 222 22.14 -7.47 25.36
N VAL A 223 22.64 -6.47 26.09
CA VAL A 223 23.44 -5.37 25.50
C VAL A 223 24.71 -5.93 24.85
N ARG A 224 25.40 -6.87 25.49
CA ARG A 224 26.65 -7.45 24.97
C ARG A 224 26.43 -8.33 23.73
N VAL A 225 25.33 -9.08 23.68
CA VAL A 225 24.96 -9.91 22.51
C VAL A 225 24.53 -9.03 21.33
N GLY A 226 23.68 -8.02 21.57
CA GLY A 226 23.29 -7.06 20.54
C GLY A 226 24.49 -6.28 19.94
N LEU A 227 25.49 -5.95 20.76
CA LEU A 227 26.74 -5.32 20.32
C LEU A 227 27.63 -6.25 19.49
N ARG A 228 27.65 -7.56 19.77
CA ARG A 228 28.49 -8.54 19.05
C ARG A 228 27.96 -8.86 17.65
N HIS A 229 26.67 -8.60 17.37
CA HIS A 229 26.00 -9.07 16.15
C HIS A 229 25.44 -7.96 15.24
N GLY A 230 25.90 -6.70 15.36
CA GLY A 230 25.70 -5.75 14.24
C GLY A 230 25.72 -4.25 14.56
N GLY A 231 25.48 -3.83 15.81
CA GLY A 231 25.34 -2.40 16.13
C GLY A 231 26.61 -1.56 15.89
N VAL A 232 27.79 -2.11 16.19
CA VAL A 232 29.07 -1.38 16.10
C VAL A 232 29.58 -1.28 14.66
N ALA A 233 29.36 -2.31 13.84
CA ALA A 233 29.83 -2.32 12.46
C ALA A 233 29.04 -1.36 11.57
N ALA A 234 27.72 -1.26 11.76
CA ALA A 234 26.87 -0.35 10.99
C ALA A 234 27.13 1.12 11.33
N ILE A 235 27.29 1.46 12.61
CA ILE A 235 27.63 2.82 13.06
C ILE A 235 29.06 3.17 12.61
N GLY A 236 30.01 2.25 12.72
CA GLY A 236 31.39 2.44 12.26
C GLY A 236 31.50 2.66 10.75
N LEU A 237 30.76 1.90 9.94
CA LEU A 237 30.71 2.07 8.48
C LEU A 237 30.05 3.40 8.07
N TRP A 238 28.98 3.81 8.77
CA TRP A 238 28.31 5.09 8.50
C TRP A 238 29.19 6.29 8.88
N VAL A 239 29.78 6.30 10.07
CA VAL A 239 30.72 7.34 10.52
C VAL A 239 31.97 7.37 9.62
N GLY A 240 32.49 6.21 9.24
CA GLY A 240 33.63 6.11 8.32
C GLY A 240 33.32 6.67 6.93
N ALA A 241 32.13 6.39 6.39
CA ALA A 241 31.70 6.92 5.09
C ALA A 241 31.49 8.44 5.10
N GLU A 242 30.97 9.00 6.20
CA GLU A 242 30.78 10.45 6.33
C GLU A 242 32.11 11.19 6.48
N ILE A 243 33.06 10.64 7.25
CA ILE A 243 34.42 11.18 7.34
C ILE A 243 35.12 11.12 5.99
N ALA A 244 34.99 10.00 5.26
CA ALA A 244 35.58 9.86 3.93
C ALA A 244 34.99 10.86 2.92
N CYS A 245 33.67 11.06 2.91
CA CYS A 245 33.03 12.07 2.04
C CYS A 245 33.51 13.49 2.33
N ARG A 246 33.65 13.85 3.61
CA ARG A 246 34.15 15.19 4.01
C ARG A 246 35.63 15.40 3.70
N LEU A 247 36.43 14.34 3.70
CA LEU A 247 37.87 14.41 3.36
C LEU A 247 38.12 14.40 1.84
N LEU A 248 37.19 13.85 1.05
CA LEU A 248 37.34 13.71 -0.40
C LEU A 248 36.66 14.82 -1.22
N MET A 249 35.78 15.63 -0.63
CA MET A 249 35.25 16.83 -1.29
C MET A 249 36.14 18.04 -0.98
N PRO A 250 36.90 18.57 -1.97
CA PRO A 250 37.60 19.83 -1.78
C PRO A 250 36.57 20.93 -1.52
N ALA A 251 36.82 21.76 -0.51
CA ALA A 251 36.00 22.93 -0.22
C ALA A 251 35.92 23.80 -1.49
N ALA A 252 34.73 23.83 -2.10
CA ALA A 252 34.39 24.73 -3.20
C ALA A 252 33.87 26.06 -2.64
#